data_AF-A0A7R9VL55-F1
#
_entry.id   AF-A0A7R9VL55-F1
#
_cell.length_a   1.000
_cell.length_b   1.000
_cell.length_c   1.000
_cell.angle_alpha   90.00
_cell.angle_beta   90.00
_cell.angle_gamma   90.00
#
_symmetry.space_group_name_H-M   'P 1'
#
loop_
_entity.id
_entity.type
_entity.pdbx_description
1 polymer ?
#
loop_
_entity_poly.entity_id
_entity_poly.type
_entity_poly.pdbx_seq_one_letter_code
_entity_poly.pdbx_strand_id
1 'polypeptide(L)'
;RSREVRGIVVDGRSSVATTEGGKKKTKKGLTVNEEPPDPGHVCGDVAFYCTIDNETCGEVARKLGCRWKEIAEEGQNKRRYGEILYHSRFEERTLLRIPADYDEEKVRSLVQEKLSTEGEESSEDD
;
A
#
# COMPACT_ATOMS: atom_id res chain seq x y z
N ARG A 1 49.60 37.98 40.06
CA ARG A 1 48.35 38.52 39.45
C ARG A 1 48.57 38.63 37.95
N SER A 2 47.50 38.43 37.17
CA SER A 2 47.43 38.54 35.69
C SER A 2 47.81 37.28 34.91
N ARG A 3 46.83 36.39 34.74
CA ARG A 3 46.78 35.47 33.59
C ARG A 3 45.84 36.09 32.55
N GLU A 4 46.38 36.17 31.34
CA GLU A 4 45.77 36.66 30.11
C GLU A 4 44.47 35.90 29.80
N VAL A 5 43.39 36.63 29.55
CA VAL A 5 42.12 36.09 29.05
C VAL A 5 42.02 36.40 27.57
N ARG A 6 42.02 35.37 26.72
CA ARG A 6 41.63 35.46 25.31
C ARG A 6 40.59 34.39 25.04
N GLY A 7 39.33 34.81 24.90
CA GLY A 7 38.20 33.98 24.48
C GLY A 7 37.42 34.73 23.40
N ILE A 8 37.70 34.46 22.12
CA ILE A 8 36.86 33.76 21.13
C ILE A 8 35.67 34.60 20.64
N VAL A 9 35.81 35.07 19.39
CA VAL A 9 34.78 35.70 18.56
C VAL A 9 33.94 34.58 17.93
N VAL A 10 32.63 34.59 18.13
CA VAL A 10 31.67 33.74 17.41
C VAL A 10 31.14 34.52 16.21
N ASP A 11 31.67 34.23 15.02
CA ASP A 11 31.13 34.73 13.76
C ASP A 11 30.01 33.77 13.31
N GLY A 12 28.77 34.21 13.48
CA GLY A 12 27.57 33.50 13.05
C GLY A 12 27.40 33.60 11.53
N ARG A 13 28.06 32.73 10.78
CA ARG A 13 27.77 32.47 9.36
C ARG A 13 27.24 31.05 9.21
N SER A 14 25.91 30.90 9.16
CA SER A 14 25.28 29.69 8.64
C SER A 14 24.89 29.96 7.19
N SER A 15 25.72 29.45 6.28
CA SER A 15 25.52 29.48 4.84
C SER A 15 24.74 28.23 4.40
N VAL A 16 23.70 28.51 3.62
CA VAL A 16 23.06 27.73 2.53
C VAL A 16 23.57 26.32 2.22
N ALA A 17 22.63 25.41 1.99
CA ALA A 17 22.81 24.26 1.10
C ALA A 17 21.54 24.04 0.27
N THR A 18 21.59 24.52 -0.97
CA THR A 18 20.79 24.07 -2.11
C THR A 18 21.21 22.64 -2.48
N THR A 19 20.26 21.73 -2.70
CA THR A 19 20.47 20.61 -3.61
C THR A 19 19.24 20.43 -4.50
N GLU A 20 19.48 20.64 -5.79
CA GLU A 20 18.63 20.21 -6.88
C GLU A 20 18.66 18.67 -6.95
N GLY A 21 17.51 18.05 -7.21
CA GLY A 21 17.42 16.59 -7.25
C GLY A 21 16.11 16.14 -7.87
N GLY A 22 16.11 16.02 -9.19
CA GLY A 22 14.91 15.76 -9.98
C GLY A 22 14.22 14.43 -9.69
N LYS A 23 12.98 14.34 -10.15
CA LYS A 23 12.55 13.40 -11.20
C LYS A 23 11.06 13.57 -11.39
N LYS A 24 10.69 13.95 -12.62
CA LYS A 24 9.40 13.67 -13.24
C LYS A 24 8.97 12.26 -12.83
N LYS A 25 7.98 12.12 -11.95
CA LYS A 25 7.23 10.88 -11.86
C LYS A 25 6.21 10.94 -12.98
N THR A 26 6.61 10.41 -14.12
CA THR A 26 5.71 9.88 -15.13
C THR A 26 4.63 9.13 -14.37
N LYS A 27 3.42 9.70 -14.40
CA LYS A 27 2.18 9.05 -13.99
C LYS A 27 2.04 7.89 -14.98
N LYS A 28 2.73 6.77 -14.73
CA LYS A 28 2.37 5.49 -15.32
C LYS A 28 0.97 5.26 -14.78
N GLY A 29 -0.02 5.63 -15.59
CA GLY A 29 -1.33 5.04 -15.49
C GLY A 29 -1.08 3.55 -15.42
N LEU A 30 -1.40 2.97 -14.26
CA LEU A 30 -1.65 1.56 -14.17
C LEU A 30 -2.90 1.35 -15.03
N THR A 31 -2.70 1.21 -16.34
CA THR A 31 -3.69 0.64 -17.25
C THR A 31 -3.61 -0.85 -16.99
N VAL A 32 -4.21 -1.28 -15.88
CA VAL A 32 -4.49 -2.68 -15.67
C VAL A 32 -5.99 -2.76 -15.78
N ASN A 33 -6.47 -3.20 -16.93
CA ASN A 33 -7.82 -3.72 -17.10
C ASN A 33 -7.92 -5.07 -16.34
N GLU A 34 -7.47 -5.10 -15.09
CA GLU A 34 -7.80 -6.16 -14.15
C GLU A 34 -8.99 -5.63 -13.38
N GLU A 35 -10.15 -6.17 -13.73
CA GLU A 35 -11.35 -5.99 -12.94
C GLU A 35 -10.99 -6.29 -11.47
N PRO A 36 -11.30 -5.36 -10.54
CA PRO A 36 -10.95 -5.54 -9.14
C PRO A 36 -11.51 -6.88 -8.65
N PRO A 37 -10.75 -7.66 -7.87
CA PRO A 37 -11.25 -8.93 -7.35
C PRO A 37 -12.48 -8.69 -6.49
N ASP A 38 -13.29 -9.73 -6.29
CA ASP A 38 -14.48 -9.61 -5.46
C ASP A 38 -14.13 -9.12 -4.04
N PRO A 39 -15.01 -8.32 -3.40
CA PRO A 39 -14.76 -7.82 -2.06
C PRO A 39 -14.53 -8.99 -1.11
N GLY A 40 -13.45 -8.91 -0.33
CA GLY A 40 -12.98 -9.96 0.55
C GLY A 40 -11.87 -10.85 -0.03
N HIS A 41 -11.53 -10.70 -1.30
CA HIS A 41 -10.52 -11.52 -2.00
C HIS A 41 -9.25 -10.74 -2.36
N VAL A 42 -8.19 -11.48 -2.69
CA VAL A 42 -6.97 -10.91 -3.28
C VAL A 42 -6.96 -11.05 -4.79
N CYS A 43 -6.21 -10.17 -5.44
CA CYS A 43 -5.91 -10.27 -6.87
C CYS A 43 -5.12 -11.56 -7.14
N GLY A 44 -5.21 -12.10 -8.36
CA GLY A 44 -4.49 -13.33 -8.76
C GLY A 44 -2.98 -13.25 -8.51
N ASP A 45 -2.38 -12.07 -8.74
CA ASP A 45 -0.96 -11.81 -8.49
C ASP A 45 -0.61 -11.53 -7.01
N VAL A 46 -1.56 -11.66 -6.09
CA VAL A 46 -1.38 -11.38 -4.65
C VAL A 46 -0.86 -9.95 -4.42
N ALA A 47 -1.16 -9.06 -5.37
CA ALA A 47 -0.70 -7.69 -5.37
C ALA A 47 -1.57 -6.80 -4.47
N PHE A 48 -2.87 -7.00 -4.51
CA PHE A 48 -3.85 -6.15 -3.83
C PHE A 48 -4.94 -7.01 -3.18
N TYR A 49 -5.41 -6.57 -2.02
CA TYR A 49 -6.59 -7.07 -1.34
C TYR A 49 -7.75 -6.10 -1.57
N CYS A 50 -8.93 -6.64 -1.84
CA CYS A 50 -10.16 -5.88 -2.00
C CYS A 50 -10.98 -5.97 -0.71
N THR A 51 -11.21 -4.84 -0.06
CA THR A 51 -11.93 -4.81 1.23
C THR A 51 -13.42 -5.02 1.05
N ILE A 52 -14.04 -5.62 2.06
CA ILE A 52 -15.51 -5.64 2.20
C ILE A 52 -15.98 -4.34 2.87
N ASP A 53 -17.29 -4.05 2.76
CA ASP A 53 -17.90 -2.91 3.43
C ASP A 53 -17.67 -2.95 4.95
N ASN A 54 -17.38 -1.77 5.53
CA ASN A 54 -17.14 -1.58 6.97
C ASN A 54 -15.98 -2.40 7.56
N GLU A 55 -15.09 -2.93 6.73
CA GLU A 55 -13.96 -3.72 7.21
C GLU A 55 -12.89 -2.85 7.85
N THR A 56 -12.38 -3.28 9.00
CA THR A 56 -11.29 -2.57 9.68
C THR A 56 -9.91 -3.04 9.23
N CYS A 57 -8.92 -2.15 9.27
CA CYS A 57 -7.52 -2.51 8.98
C CYS A 57 -7.01 -3.69 9.82
N GLY A 58 -7.45 -3.79 11.07
CA GLY A 58 -7.15 -4.94 11.93
C GLY A 58 -7.71 -6.28 11.42
N GLU A 59 -8.89 -6.27 10.82
CA GLU A 59 -9.51 -7.46 10.23
C GLU A 59 -8.82 -7.86 8.93
N VAL A 60 -8.53 -6.90 8.05
CA VAL A 60 -7.75 -7.14 6.83
C VAL A 60 -6.41 -7.79 7.18
N ALA A 61 -5.69 -7.23 8.14
CA ALA A 61 -4.41 -7.77 8.59
C ALA A 61 -4.53 -9.20 9.13
N ARG A 62 -5.58 -9.49 9.91
CA ARG A 62 -5.82 -10.83 10.44
C ARG A 62 -6.08 -11.85 9.33
N LYS A 63 -6.82 -11.44 8.29
CA LYS A 63 -7.12 -12.24 7.10
C LYS A 63 -5.86 -12.51 6.27
N LEU A 64 -5.05 -11.48 6.03
CA LEU A 64 -3.76 -11.62 5.33
C LEU A 64 -2.65 -12.27 6.18
N GLY A 65 -2.91 -12.46 7.47
CA GLY A 65 -1.95 -13.03 8.43
C GLY A 65 -0.77 -12.13 8.77
N CYS A 66 -0.85 -10.83 8.46
CA CYS A 66 0.20 -9.85 8.73
C CYS A 66 -0.20 -8.89 9.85
N ARG A 67 0.66 -7.92 10.14
CA ARG A 67 0.33 -6.84 11.08
C ARG A 67 -0.33 -5.68 10.35
N TRP A 68 -1.36 -5.09 10.96
CA TRP A 68 -2.02 -3.90 10.42
C TRP A 68 -1.06 -2.74 10.17
N LYS A 69 0.02 -2.64 10.97
CA LYS A 69 1.07 -1.65 10.81
C LYS A 69 1.77 -1.80 9.46
N GLU A 70 1.99 -3.00 8.98
CA GLU A 70 2.68 -3.23 7.71
C GLU A 70 1.80 -2.83 6.54
N ILE A 71 0.49 -3.09 6.62
CA ILE A 71 -0.48 -2.57 5.65
C ILE A 71 -0.53 -1.03 5.68
N ALA A 72 -0.50 -0.43 6.88
CA ALA A 72 -0.58 1.02 7.05
C ALA A 72 0.71 1.75 6.64
N GLU A 73 1.87 1.14 6.90
CA GLU A 73 3.20 1.67 6.57
C GLU A 73 3.61 1.36 5.14
N GLU A 74 2.90 0.46 4.46
CA GLU A 74 3.08 0.19 3.04
C GLU A 74 3.02 1.50 2.24
N GLY A 75 4.08 1.78 1.51
CA GLY A 75 4.32 3.09 0.90
C GLY A 75 3.24 3.47 -0.11
N GLN A 76 2.58 2.48 -0.73
CA GLN A 76 1.44 2.72 -1.61
C GLN A 76 0.16 3.06 -0.84
N ASN A 77 -0.15 2.33 0.23
CA ASN A 77 -1.35 2.56 1.04
C ASN A 77 -1.27 3.90 1.75
N LYS A 78 -0.13 4.19 2.39
CA LYS A 78 0.11 5.45 3.09
C LYS A 78 0.01 6.67 2.18
N ARG A 79 0.47 6.56 0.93
CA ARG A 79 0.37 7.66 -0.04
C ARG A 79 -1.03 7.86 -0.58
N ARG A 80 -1.83 6.80 -0.66
CA ARG A 80 -3.16 6.82 -1.25
C ARG A 80 -4.24 7.20 -0.25
N TYR A 81 -4.15 6.65 0.96
CA TYR A 81 -5.16 6.80 2.00
C TYR A 81 -4.68 7.63 3.20
N GLY A 82 -3.39 7.97 3.27
CA GLY A 82 -2.82 8.75 4.36
C GLY A 82 -2.49 7.90 5.59
N GLU A 83 -2.79 8.41 6.78
CA GLU A 83 -2.60 7.69 8.03
C GLU A 83 -3.72 6.68 8.24
N ILE A 84 -3.39 5.38 8.16
CA ILE A 84 -4.31 4.29 8.43
C ILE A 84 -4.10 3.83 9.87
N LEU A 85 -5.18 3.82 10.65
CA LEU A 85 -5.19 3.32 12.02
C LEU A 85 -5.77 1.91 12.06
N TYR A 86 -5.53 1.20 13.16
CA TYR A 86 -6.07 -0.15 13.37
C TYR A 86 -7.60 -0.23 13.22
N HIS A 87 -8.32 0.79 13.71
CA HIS A 87 -9.79 0.89 13.65
C HIS A 87 -10.30 1.66 12.44
N SER A 88 -9.42 2.07 11.51
CA SER A 88 -9.85 2.70 10.27
C SER A 88 -10.70 1.71 9.49
N ARG A 89 -11.91 2.14 9.14
CA ARG A 89 -12.83 1.39 8.30
C ARG A 89 -12.59 1.75 6.84
N PHE A 90 -12.67 0.74 5.99
CA PHE A 90 -12.61 0.90 4.55
C PHE A 90 -13.99 0.76 3.94
N GLU A 91 -14.21 1.46 2.84
CA GLU A 91 -15.38 1.27 2.00
C GLU A 91 -15.24 -0.05 1.23
N GLU A 92 -16.37 -0.61 0.80
CA GLU A 92 -16.36 -1.75 -0.11
C GLU A 92 -15.51 -1.45 -1.36
N ARG A 93 -14.80 -2.46 -1.86
CA ARG A 93 -13.95 -2.36 -3.05
C ARG A 93 -12.76 -1.42 -2.89
N THR A 94 -12.36 -1.10 -1.67
CA THR A 94 -11.09 -0.40 -1.44
C THR A 94 -9.94 -1.36 -1.69
N LEU A 95 -9.02 -0.97 -2.56
CA LEU A 95 -7.84 -1.78 -2.88
C LEU A 95 -6.68 -1.42 -1.96
N LEU A 96 -6.27 -2.37 -1.13
CA LEU A 96 -5.11 -2.26 -0.26
C LEU A 96 -3.96 -3.07 -0.83
N ARG A 97 -2.78 -2.46 -0.92
CA ARG A 97 -1.56 -3.16 -1.29
C ARG A 97 -1.20 -4.14 -0.18
N ILE A 98 -0.93 -5.39 -0.55
CA ILE A 98 -0.46 -6.42 0.38
C ILE A 98 1.03 -6.16 0.63
N PRO A 99 1.48 -6.06 1.90
CA PRO A 99 2.89 -5.91 2.23
C PRO A 99 3.66 -7.18 1.86
N ALA A 100 5.00 -7.14 1.86
CA ALA A 100 5.81 -8.34 1.59
C ALA A 100 5.78 -9.38 2.72
N ASP A 101 5.53 -8.94 3.95
CA ASP A 101 5.45 -9.79 5.15
C ASP A 101 3.99 -10.20 5.36
N TYR A 102 3.54 -11.21 4.61
CA TYR A 102 2.20 -11.78 4.73
C TYR A 102 2.25 -13.30 4.88
N ASP A 103 1.16 -13.87 5.38
CA ASP A 103 1.01 -15.31 5.52
C ASP A 103 0.50 -15.89 4.19
N GLU A 104 1.39 -16.54 3.45
CA GLU A 104 1.09 -17.10 2.13
C GLU A 104 -0.06 -18.12 2.16
N GLU A 105 -0.18 -18.91 3.24
CA GLU A 105 -1.22 -19.94 3.36
C GLU A 105 -2.61 -19.29 3.48
N LYS A 106 -2.72 -18.27 4.34
CA LYS A 106 -3.95 -17.51 4.48
C LYS A 106 -4.31 -16.75 3.21
N VAL A 107 -3.33 -16.10 2.60
CA VAL A 107 -3.56 -15.29 1.40
C VAL A 107 -3.94 -16.17 0.22
N ARG A 108 -3.34 -17.35 0.06
CA ARG A 108 -3.77 -18.34 -0.94
C ARG A 108 -5.23 -18.74 -0.80
N SER A 109 -5.73 -18.84 0.44
CA SER A 109 -7.14 -19.14 0.71
C SER A 109 -8.09 -18.00 0.34
N LEU A 110 -7.57 -16.78 0.13
CA LEU A 110 -8.32 -15.59 -0.28
C LEU A 110 -8.15 -15.29 -1.78
N VAL A 111 -7.23 -15.98 -2.47
CA VAL A 111 -7.09 -15.84 -3.92
C VAL A 111 -8.38 -16.35 -4.51
N GLN A 112 -9.07 -15.46 -5.23
CA GLN A 112 -10.24 -15.88 -5.98
C GLN A 112 -9.75 -16.89 -7.01
N GLU A 113 -10.07 -18.17 -6.81
CA GLU A 113 -9.94 -19.17 -7.87
C GLU A 113 -10.88 -18.70 -8.98
N LYS A 114 -10.36 -17.92 -9.93
CA LYS A 114 -11.00 -17.75 -11.22
C LYS A 114 -10.92 -19.10 -11.91
N LEU A 115 -11.76 -20.04 -11.47
CA LEU A 115 -12.17 -21.18 -12.27
C LEU A 115 -12.88 -20.58 -13.47
N SER A 116 -12.12 -20.51 -14.57
CA SER A 116 -12.56 -20.64 -15.95
C SER A 116 -14.08 -20.58 -16.14
N THR A 117 -14.59 -19.41 -16.53
CA THR A 117 -15.72 -19.40 -17.47
C THR A 117 -15.13 -19.03 -18.82
N GLU A 118 -14.33 -19.95 -19.36
CA GLU A 118 -14.12 -20.01 -20.81
C GLU A 118 -15.44 -20.46 -21.43
N GLY A 119 -15.76 -19.89 -22.60
CA GLY A 119 -17.12 -19.77 -23.10
C GLY A 119 -17.89 -21.08 -23.30
N GLU A 120 -19.17 -21.01 -22.97
CA GLU A 120 -20.19 -21.84 -23.61
C GLU A 120 -20.98 -20.93 -24.58
N GLU A 121 -20.36 -20.65 -25.72
CA GLU A 121 -21.09 -20.37 -26.96
C GLU A 121 -21.78 -21.68 -27.36
N SER A 122 -23.03 -21.90 -26.92
CA SER A 122 -23.93 -22.81 -27.64
C SER A 122 -24.72 -21.97 -28.63
N SER A 123 -24.19 -21.85 -29.84
CA SER A 123 -25.03 -21.74 -31.04
C SER A 123 -25.71 -23.09 -31.22
N GLU A 124 -27.00 -23.16 -30.89
CA GLU A 124 -27.86 -24.23 -31.37
C GLU A 124 -28.55 -23.71 -32.64
N ASP A 125 -28.06 -24.19 -33.76
CA ASP A 125 -28.55 -24.00 -35.12
C ASP A 125 -29.49 -25.19 -35.41
N ASP A 126 -30.81 -24.95 -35.55
CA ASP A 126 -31.72 -25.61 -36.50
C ASP A 126 -33.06 -24.85 -36.62
#